data_AF-A0A4R4MIS0-F1
#
_entry.id   AF-A0A4R4MIS0-F1
#
_cell.length_a   1.000
_cell.length_b   1.000
_cell.length_c   1.000
_cell.angle_alpha   90.00
_cell.angle_beta   90.00
_cell.angle_gamma   90.00
#
_symmetry.space_group_name_H-M   'P 1'
#
loop_
_entity.id
_entity.type
_entity.pdbx_description
1 polymer ?
#
loop_
_entity_poly.entity_id
_entity_poly.type
_entity_poly.pdbx_seq_one_letter_code
_entity_poly.pdbx_strand_id
1 'polypeptide(L)'
;MFEDASFDERARPVILAVHSGTPSEDDLEDAALIEYDPSPAMLESTARWMRIRDDLTAEGFTPTEILRVFLRAVSLAYDMPGPTTEMLAWMFTEASGTEVAREVCEHQIALGQAPVPPGARRWHLDRAGAIAAARLACDGGLDPRFDRLLVEAIAPLPVVRAALAALPMERREALVLSAMDRMNFAAAMLDWLLATRDLVDTPAVTAARTRLIAEPPEGDRMRALIAEEARGTPRPIHPRPTPAAREALQYLRDKRANERRAAELGPLAERMWERRVIFVEAPELRSVAAWEAAGERRSEQIAATVVTALGPEFSLIGLRSFGGPPIAVLSRRGVRFCLVPGGGVDVGLSPEEEAEIRDAADQREEWEEDYTLLDKVDLMRPLTHVKVGPMVVAQAPSPPLPPHEATDELEKSPLRLPSEAEWEYLARGGLGHRLTYRGPGVPDSKEWFEAIEALGVDGANMFGLYGFGFQPEPCTDVFHPGHDGLPADGLPRRGAGPRVVKGGAAHCYPWQGCGEWHLLLSAMRTPQTAWEYALAPRFVIAIRTA
;
A
#
# COMPACT_ATOMS: atom_id res chain seq x y z
N MET A 1 23.81 20.06 12.80
CA MET A 1 22.65 20.84 12.30
C MET A 1 21.61 21.09 13.38
N PHE A 2 21.39 20.19 14.35
CA PHE A 2 20.58 20.48 15.55
C PHE A 2 21.19 19.74 16.73
N GLU A 3 21.99 20.41 17.57
CA GLU A 3 22.59 19.84 18.79
C GLU A 3 21.72 20.09 20.03
N ASP A 4 20.41 20.30 19.83
CA ASP A 4 19.48 20.34 20.95
C ASP A 4 19.00 18.90 21.22
N ALA A 5 19.76 18.18 22.05
CA ALA A 5 19.46 16.81 22.45
C ALA A 5 18.03 16.66 23.03
N SER A 6 17.46 17.74 23.57
CA SER A 6 16.10 17.75 24.12
C SER A 6 15.00 17.66 23.05
N PHE A 7 15.28 18.15 21.83
CA PHE A 7 14.37 18.07 20.69
C PHE A 7 14.35 16.66 20.09
N ASP A 8 15.54 16.04 20.00
CA ASP A 8 15.70 14.69 19.48
C ASP A 8 15.05 13.63 20.37
N GLU A 9 15.13 13.75 21.70
CA GLU A 9 14.49 12.78 22.60
C GLU A 9 12.95 12.82 22.54
N ARG A 10 12.35 14.00 22.32
CA ARG A 10 10.89 14.14 22.20
C ARG A 10 10.34 13.61 20.88
N ALA A 11 11.04 13.85 19.76
CA ALA A 11 10.57 13.46 18.43
C ALA A 11 10.89 11.99 18.09
N ARG A 12 11.94 11.41 18.71
CA ARG A 12 12.45 10.07 18.43
C ARG A 12 11.40 8.95 18.59
N PRO A 13 10.53 8.92 19.60
CA PRO A 13 9.50 7.88 19.71
C PRO A 13 8.51 7.89 18.53
N VAL A 14 8.10 9.08 18.07
CA VAL A 14 7.16 9.25 16.94
C VAL A 14 7.85 8.89 15.62
N ILE A 15 9.11 9.32 15.43
CA ILE A 15 9.90 8.97 14.24
C ILE A 15 10.14 7.46 14.17
N LEU A 16 10.53 6.83 15.29
CA LEU A 16 10.80 5.38 15.38
C LEU A 16 9.54 4.51 15.28
N ALA A 17 8.42 4.95 15.82
CA ALA A 17 7.12 4.26 15.67
C ALA A 17 6.64 4.24 14.21
N VAL A 18 7.08 5.19 13.40
CA VAL A 18 6.78 5.25 11.96
C VAL A 18 7.89 4.61 11.10
N HIS A 19 9.09 4.42 11.64
CA HIS A 19 10.29 3.91 10.93
C HIS A 19 10.42 2.39 10.81
N SER A 20 9.40 1.59 11.11
CA SER A 20 9.46 0.12 10.92
C SER A 20 9.32 -0.34 9.45
N GLY A 21 9.84 0.43 8.50
CA GLY A 21 9.82 0.12 7.07
C GLY A 21 10.51 1.23 6.29
N THR A 22 11.80 1.05 6.03
CA THR A 22 12.66 1.95 5.25
C THR A 22 12.13 2.03 3.80
N PRO A 23 11.96 3.22 3.21
CA PRO A 23 11.69 3.34 1.78
C PRO A 23 12.87 2.77 0.98
N SER A 24 12.59 2.08 -0.12
CA SER A 24 13.62 1.63 -1.06
C SER A 24 14.26 2.81 -1.80
N GLU A 25 15.43 2.61 -2.39
CA GLU A 25 16.11 3.62 -3.23
C GLU A 25 15.20 4.07 -4.39
N ASP A 26 14.36 3.17 -4.91
CA ASP A 26 13.35 3.44 -5.94
C ASP A 26 12.19 4.31 -5.43
N ASP A 27 11.70 4.09 -4.19
CA ASP A 27 10.68 4.94 -3.56
C ASP A 27 11.15 6.40 -3.37
N LEU A 28 12.48 6.57 -3.30
CA LEU A 28 13.15 7.85 -3.08
C LEU A 28 13.48 8.54 -4.42
N GLU A 29 13.85 7.82 -5.48
CA GLU A 29 13.97 8.41 -6.83
C GLU A 29 12.63 8.94 -7.36
N ASP A 30 11.54 8.21 -7.14
CA ASP A 30 10.18 8.58 -7.55
C ASP A 30 9.66 9.86 -6.88
N ALA A 31 10.06 10.09 -5.63
CA ALA A 31 9.64 11.27 -4.86
C ALA A 31 10.27 12.59 -5.36
N ALA A 32 11.36 12.54 -6.13
CA ALA A 32 12.05 13.73 -6.65
C ALA A 32 11.35 14.36 -7.89
N LEU A 33 10.36 13.68 -8.47
CA LEU A 33 9.73 14.01 -9.76
C LEU A 33 8.23 14.37 -9.68
N ILE A 34 7.83 15.07 -8.61
CA ILE A 34 6.44 15.49 -8.31
C ILE A 34 5.68 16.16 -9.49
N GLU A 35 6.38 16.79 -10.42
CA GLU A 35 5.76 17.47 -11.56
C GLU A 35 5.60 16.59 -12.83
N TYR A 36 6.25 15.43 -12.88
CA TYR A 36 6.35 14.61 -14.09
C TYR A 36 5.82 13.17 -13.96
N ASP A 37 5.69 12.61 -12.76
CA ASP A 37 5.07 11.27 -12.59
C ASP A 37 4.44 11.07 -11.19
N PRO A 38 3.11 11.15 -11.01
CA PRO A 38 2.45 10.91 -9.72
C PRO A 38 2.34 9.40 -9.41
N SER A 39 3.48 8.72 -9.24
CA SER A 39 3.49 7.28 -8.95
C SER A 39 2.80 6.98 -7.60
N PRO A 40 2.14 5.81 -7.45
CA PRO A 40 1.55 5.36 -6.19
C PRO A 40 2.48 5.46 -4.96
N ALA A 41 3.78 5.20 -5.13
CA ALA A 41 4.80 5.26 -4.07
C ALA A 41 5.03 6.71 -3.55
N MET A 42 4.95 7.71 -4.43
CA MET A 42 5.02 9.12 -4.04
C MET A 42 3.82 9.56 -3.19
N LEU A 43 2.63 9.06 -3.54
CA LEU A 43 1.37 9.37 -2.84
C LEU A 43 1.29 8.65 -1.49
N GLU A 44 1.84 7.44 -1.40
CA GLU A 44 2.12 6.69 -0.15
C GLU A 44 3.01 7.49 0.80
N SER A 45 4.16 7.96 0.32
CA SER A 45 5.11 8.77 1.09
C SER A 45 4.45 10.06 1.60
N THR A 46 3.69 10.75 0.74
CA THR A 46 2.94 11.95 1.13
C THR A 46 1.87 11.66 2.19
N ALA A 47 1.14 10.54 2.07
CA ALA A 47 0.13 10.14 3.05
C ALA A 47 0.75 9.72 4.40
N ARG A 48 1.91 9.05 4.38
CA ARG A 48 2.72 8.74 5.58
C ARG A 48 3.16 10.02 6.27
N TRP A 49 3.60 11.02 5.51
CA TRP A 49 3.96 12.34 6.04
C TRP A 49 2.80 13.09 6.67
N MET A 50 1.60 13.03 6.07
CA MET A 50 0.42 13.63 6.67
C MET A 50 0.05 12.97 8.02
N ARG A 51 0.22 11.64 8.15
CA ARG A 51 0.03 10.95 9.44
C ARG A 51 1.05 11.38 10.49
N ILE A 52 2.34 11.41 10.13
CA ILE A 52 3.41 11.90 11.02
C ILE A 52 3.10 13.33 11.50
N ARG A 53 2.64 14.22 10.61
CA ARG A 53 2.24 15.58 10.97
C ARG A 53 1.10 15.58 11.99
N ASP A 54 0.07 14.78 11.76
CA ASP A 54 -1.10 14.73 12.65
C ASP A 54 -0.73 14.15 14.02
N ASP A 55 0.13 13.12 14.07
CA ASP A 55 0.65 12.52 15.31
C ASP A 55 1.54 13.50 16.10
N LEU A 56 2.48 14.18 15.43
CA LEU A 56 3.30 15.20 16.07
C LEU A 56 2.44 16.39 16.56
N THR A 57 1.38 16.75 15.84
CA THR A 57 0.42 17.77 16.29
C THR A 57 -0.29 17.32 17.57
N ALA A 58 -0.71 16.06 17.66
CA ALA A 58 -1.36 15.51 18.85
C ALA A 58 -0.42 15.48 20.08
N GLU A 59 0.87 15.29 19.86
CA GLU A 59 1.93 15.36 20.88
C GLU A 59 2.34 16.80 21.25
N GLY A 60 1.60 17.80 20.76
CA GLY A 60 1.80 19.21 21.11
C GLY A 60 2.99 19.87 20.41
N PHE A 61 3.53 19.27 19.35
CA PHE A 61 4.55 19.93 18.52
C PHE A 61 3.90 21.10 17.79
N THR A 62 4.56 22.24 17.82
CA THR A 62 4.19 23.39 17.01
C THR A 62 4.41 23.09 15.52
N PRO A 63 3.68 23.73 14.59
CA PRO A 63 3.91 23.55 13.15
C PRO A 63 5.37 23.72 12.72
N THR A 64 6.09 24.64 13.36
CA THR A 64 7.53 24.89 13.21
C THR A 64 8.39 23.68 13.62
N GLU A 65 8.08 23.03 14.74
CA GLU A 65 8.78 21.84 15.22
C GLU A 65 8.47 20.61 14.35
N ILE A 66 7.21 20.41 13.97
CA ILE A 66 6.78 19.34 13.04
C ILE A 66 7.55 19.44 11.73
N LEU A 67 7.69 20.67 11.25
CA LEU A 67 8.38 20.95 10.01
C LEU A 67 9.89 20.70 10.12
N ARG A 68 10.53 21.04 11.25
CA ARG A 68 11.94 20.69 11.50
C ARG A 68 12.16 19.17 11.50
N VAL A 69 11.24 18.40 12.09
CA VAL A 69 11.26 16.92 12.05
C VAL A 69 11.18 16.41 10.61
N PHE A 70 10.25 16.95 9.81
CA PHE A 70 10.07 16.59 8.40
C PHE A 70 11.33 16.82 7.57
N LEU A 71 11.94 18.02 7.66
CA LEU A 71 13.14 18.35 6.86
C LEU A 71 14.34 17.49 7.23
N ARG A 72 14.50 17.18 8.52
CA ARG A 72 15.60 16.33 9.00
C ARG A 72 15.44 14.90 8.51
N ALA A 73 14.24 14.36 8.59
CA ALA A 73 13.96 13.02 8.10
C ALA A 73 14.13 12.89 6.59
N VAL A 74 13.75 13.90 5.81
CA VAL A 74 14.03 13.91 4.36
C VAL A 74 15.51 14.12 4.06
N SER A 75 16.24 14.98 4.78
CA SER A 75 17.69 15.10 4.59
C SER A 75 18.42 13.78 4.88
N LEU A 76 18.03 13.07 5.94
CA LEU A 76 18.58 11.76 6.31
C LEU A 76 18.20 10.65 5.30
N ALA A 77 16.97 10.66 4.80
CA ALA A 77 16.48 9.60 3.91
C ALA A 77 17.11 9.65 2.51
N TYR A 78 17.56 10.81 2.04
CA TYR A 78 18.05 10.99 0.66
C TYR A 78 19.56 11.26 0.58
N ASP A 79 20.28 11.12 1.71
CA ASP A 79 21.67 11.60 1.87
C ASP A 79 21.88 13.02 1.31
N MET A 80 20.82 13.84 1.40
CA MET A 80 20.82 15.17 0.82
C MET A 80 21.34 16.16 1.85
N PRO A 81 22.22 17.09 1.44
CA PRO A 81 22.76 18.10 2.35
C PRO A 81 21.70 19.09 2.88
N GLY A 82 20.45 19.03 2.39
CA GLY A 82 19.34 19.86 2.86
C GLY A 82 17.99 19.55 2.18
N PRO A 83 16.91 20.26 2.55
CA PRO A 83 15.57 20.03 2.02
C PRO A 83 15.42 20.48 0.56
N THR A 84 14.46 19.87 -0.15
CA THR A 84 14.17 20.24 -1.55
C THR A 84 13.52 21.61 -1.64
N THR A 85 13.55 22.18 -2.84
CA THR A 85 12.94 23.49 -3.12
C THR A 85 11.43 23.47 -2.97
N GLU A 86 10.77 22.37 -3.34
CA GLU A 86 9.33 22.20 -3.20
C GLU A 86 8.91 22.17 -1.74
N MET A 87 9.71 21.51 -0.88
CA MET A 87 9.49 21.51 0.57
C MET A 87 9.63 22.92 1.13
N LEU A 88 10.68 23.65 0.76
CA LEU A 88 10.87 25.05 1.19
C LEU A 88 9.76 25.98 0.68
N ALA A 89 9.32 25.83 -0.58
CA ALA A 89 8.23 26.61 -1.15
C ALA A 89 6.91 26.40 -0.40
N TRP A 90 6.59 25.16 -0.04
CA TRP A 90 5.44 24.83 0.80
C TRP A 90 5.55 25.50 2.19
N MET A 91 6.73 25.46 2.81
CA MET A 91 6.98 26.12 4.11
C MET A 91 6.78 27.63 4.09
N PHE A 92 7.12 28.31 2.99
CA PHE A 92 6.92 29.75 2.86
C PHE A 92 5.46 30.15 2.61
N THR A 93 4.60 29.20 2.20
CA THR A 93 3.15 29.46 2.02
C THR A 93 2.34 29.36 3.31
N GLU A 94 2.88 28.69 4.33
CA GLU A 94 2.30 28.62 5.68
C GLU A 94 2.94 29.69 6.58
N ALA A 95 2.14 30.53 7.24
CA ALA A 95 2.62 31.66 8.03
C ALA A 95 3.60 31.29 9.17
N SER A 96 3.61 30.02 9.59
CA SER A 96 4.46 29.44 10.63
C SER A 96 5.79 28.86 10.12
N GLY A 97 5.98 28.73 8.79
CA GLY A 97 7.15 28.10 8.19
C GLY A 97 8.23 29.07 7.70
N THR A 98 7.96 30.38 7.65
CA THR A 98 8.89 31.40 7.13
C THR A 98 10.17 31.53 7.95
N GLU A 99 10.07 31.45 9.29
CA GLU A 99 11.24 31.56 10.19
C GLU A 99 12.13 30.31 10.11
N VAL A 100 11.53 29.11 10.05
CA VAL A 100 12.25 27.85 9.86
C VAL A 100 12.95 27.82 8.51
N ALA A 101 12.25 28.21 7.45
CA ALA A 101 12.81 28.22 6.12
C ALA A 101 13.96 29.25 6.00
N ARG A 102 13.87 30.39 6.69
CA ARG A 102 14.97 31.37 6.83
C ARG A 102 16.19 30.77 7.51
N GLU A 103 16.04 30.15 8.68
CA GLU A 103 17.15 29.51 9.42
C GLU A 103 17.86 28.44 8.56
N VAL A 104 17.10 27.62 7.85
CA VAL A 104 17.63 26.58 6.95
C VAL A 104 18.45 27.21 5.81
N CYS A 105 17.95 28.29 5.20
CA CYS A 105 18.64 28.97 4.09
C CYS A 105 19.93 29.68 4.55
N GLU A 106 19.91 30.31 5.72
CA GLU A 106 21.08 30.99 6.29
C GLU A 106 22.20 29.99 6.62
N HIS A 107 21.84 28.82 7.16
CA HIS A 107 22.79 27.76 7.47
C HIS A 107 23.49 27.21 6.23
N GLN A 108 22.76 26.92 5.15
CA GLN A 108 23.32 26.42 3.88
C GLN A 108 24.33 27.40 3.28
N ILE A 109 24.01 28.69 3.32
CA ILE A 109 24.89 29.76 2.84
C ILE A 109 26.15 29.88 3.71
N ALA A 110 26.03 29.74 5.04
CA ALA A 110 27.15 29.80 5.96
C ALA A 110 28.14 28.62 5.80
N LEU A 111 27.67 27.45 5.36
CA LEU A 111 28.52 26.28 5.11
C LEU A 111 29.33 26.38 3.81
N GLY A 112 29.23 27.48 3.06
CA GLY A 112 29.84 27.60 1.72
C GLY A 112 29.22 26.63 0.69
N GLN A 113 28.18 25.91 1.11
CA GLN A 113 27.32 25.09 0.29
C GLN A 113 26.31 26.01 -0.38
N ALA A 114 26.78 26.88 -1.28
CA ALA A 114 25.90 27.27 -2.37
C ALA A 114 25.46 25.95 -3.03
N PRO A 115 24.16 25.73 -3.30
CA PRO A 115 23.65 24.43 -3.70
C PRO A 115 23.97 24.16 -5.16
N VAL A 116 25.25 24.05 -5.51
CA VAL A 116 25.69 23.66 -6.84
C VAL A 116 27.04 22.96 -6.73
N PRO A 117 27.07 21.62 -6.63
CA PRO A 117 28.25 20.86 -6.98
C PRO A 117 28.61 21.14 -8.44
N PRO A 118 29.91 21.14 -8.81
CA PRO A 118 30.30 21.15 -10.21
C PRO A 118 29.66 19.97 -10.95
N GLY A 119 28.74 20.23 -11.88
CA GLY A 119 28.03 19.20 -12.66
C GLY A 119 26.53 19.04 -12.37
N ALA A 120 25.94 19.81 -11.46
CA ALA A 120 24.50 19.78 -11.24
C ALA A 120 23.72 20.13 -12.53
N ARG A 121 22.73 19.29 -12.89
CA ARG A 121 21.90 19.47 -14.07
C ARG A 121 21.08 20.78 -13.96
N ARG A 122 20.82 21.41 -15.11
CA ARG A 122 20.20 22.73 -15.27
C ARG A 122 18.89 22.97 -14.47
N TRP A 123 18.14 21.91 -14.15
CA TRP A 123 16.88 21.99 -13.39
C TRP A 123 17.06 22.21 -11.87
N HIS A 124 18.24 21.96 -11.29
CA HIS A 124 18.52 22.32 -9.89
C HIS A 124 18.72 23.84 -9.70
N LEU A 125 19.20 24.53 -10.74
CA LEU A 125 19.39 25.98 -10.73
C LEU A 125 18.05 26.72 -10.77
N ASP A 126 17.09 26.23 -11.55
CA ASP A 126 15.71 26.76 -11.67
C ASP A 126 14.99 26.82 -10.30
N ARG A 127 15.42 25.97 -9.37
CA ARG A 127 14.81 25.75 -8.06
C ARG A 127 15.45 26.56 -6.91
N ALA A 128 16.74 26.92 -6.99
CA ALA A 128 17.37 27.87 -6.07
C ALA A 128 16.72 29.29 -6.07
N GLY A 129 15.87 29.58 -7.07
CA GLY A 129 15.16 30.85 -7.21
C GLY A 129 14.11 31.15 -6.15
N ALA A 130 13.41 30.13 -5.65
CA ALA A 130 12.41 30.31 -4.59
C ALA A 130 13.08 30.58 -3.23
N ILE A 131 14.25 29.95 -3.01
CA ILE A 131 15.14 30.15 -1.85
C ILE A 131 15.69 31.58 -1.83
N ALA A 132 16.09 32.10 -3.00
CA ALA A 132 16.46 33.50 -3.15
C ALA A 132 15.26 34.43 -2.95
N ALA A 133 14.10 34.16 -3.56
CA ALA A 133 12.90 34.99 -3.40
C ALA A 133 12.47 35.15 -1.92
N ALA A 134 12.64 34.10 -1.10
CA ALA A 134 12.39 34.16 0.34
C ALA A 134 13.37 35.05 1.12
N ARG A 135 14.66 35.04 0.76
CA ARG A 135 15.67 35.96 1.34
C ARG A 135 15.41 37.42 0.96
N LEU A 136 14.63 37.65 -0.11
CA LEU A 136 14.46 38.95 -0.75
C LEU A 136 13.18 39.66 -0.34
N ALA A 137 12.21 38.92 0.20
CA ALA A 137 11.03 39.49 0.85
C ALA A 137 11.32 40.13 2.23
N CYS A 138 12.43 39.77 2.90
CA CYS A 138 12.75 40.28 4.24
C CYS A 138 13.70 41.49 4.26
N ASP A 139 14.63 41.62 3.31
CA ASP A 139 15.71 42.63 3.39
C ASP A 139 15.74 43.65 2.23
N GLY A 140 14.76 43.62 1.31
CA GLY A 140 14.57 44.67 0.30
C GLY A 140 15.61 44.74 -0.83
N GLY A 141 16.47 43.74 -1.02
CA GLY A 141 17.55 43.79 -2.01
C GLY A 141 17.69 42.53 -2.87
N LEU A 142 16.89 42.40 -3.95
CA LEU A 142 17.00 41.29 -4.91
C LEU A 142 18.34 41.29 -5.65
N ASP A 143 19.19 40.31 -5.37
CA ASP A 143 20.46 40.14 -6.10
C ASP A 143 20.17 39.81 -7.58
N PRO A 144 20.71 40.58 -8.54
CA PRO A 144 20.43 40.41 -9.97
C PRO A 144 20.73 39.03 -10.57
N ARG A 145 21.55 38.23 -9.91
CA ARG A 145 21.89 36.87 -10.38
C ARG A 145 20.69 35.91 -10.34
N PHE A 146 19.63 36.25 -9.60
CA PHE A 146 18.43 35.41 -9.46
C PHE A 146 17.26 35.87 -10.35
N ASP A 147 17.42 36.92 -11.15
CA ASP A 147 16.39 37.46 -12.05
C ASP A 147 15.80 36.39 -12.97
N ARG A 148 16.67 35.51 -13.49
CA ARG A 148 16.31 34.41 -14.36
C ARG A 148 15.31 33.45 -13.70
N LEU A 149 15.42 33.25 -12.40
CA LEU A 149 14.67 32.22 -11.69
C LEU A 149 13.29 32.72 -11.26
N LEU A 150 13.19 34.01 -10.90
CA LEU A 150 11.92 34.70 -10.72
C LEU A 150 11.09 34.74 -12.01
N VAL A 151 11.77 34.77 -13.15
CA VAL A 151 11.21 34.74 -14.49
C VAL A 151 10.74 33.31 -14.88
N GLU A 152 11.50 32.28 -14.52
CA GLU A 152 11.26 30.88 -14.93
C GLU A 152 10.31 30.12 -13.97
N ALA A 153 10.00 30.63 -12.78
CA ALA A 153 8.97 30.09 -11.89
C ALA A 153 7.56 30.38 -12.45
N ILE A 154 7.11 29.53 -13.38
CA ILE A 154 5.84 29.66 -14.12
C ILE A 154 4.65 29.40 -13.18
N ALA A 155 4.27 30.39 -12.37
CA ALA A 155 2.94 30.59 -11.78
C ALA A 155 2.97 31.77 -10.80
N PRO A 156 1.84 32.45 -10.55
CA PRO A 156 1.72 33.44 -9.50
C PRO A 156 1.66 32.74 -8.14
N LEU A 157 2.77 32.10 -7.74
CA LEU A 157 2.92 31.66 -6.36
C LEU A 157 2.80 32.90 -5.47
N PRO A 158 2.02 32.86 -4.38
CA PRO A 158 1.88 34.00 -3.46
C PRO A 158 3.23 34.58 -3.03
N VAL A 159 4.25 33.72 -2.85
CA VAL A 159 5.62 34.11 -2.51
C VAL A 159 6.32 34.90 -3.62
N VAL A 160 6.15 34.53 -4.89
CA VAL A 160 6.72 35.24 -6.05
C VAL A 160 6.06 36.60 -6.20
N ARG A 161 4.73 36.69 -6.02
CA ARG A 161 4.02 37.97 -6.02
C ARG A 161 4.46 38.88 -4.88
N ALA A 162 4.61 38.35 -3.66
CA ALA A 162 5.10 39.10 -2.51
C ALA A 162 6.53 39.62 -2.75
N ALA A 163 7.41 38.78 -3.30
CA ALA A 163 8.77 39.17 -3.65
C ALA A 163 8.79 40.26 -4.73
N LEU A 164 8.00 40.12 -5.81
CA LEU A 164 7.86 41.16 -6.84
C LEU A 164 7.31 42.46 -6.27
N ALA A 165 6.30 42.39 -5.38
CA ALA A 165 5.71 43.55 -4.73
C ALA A 165 6.69 44.33 -3.83
N ALA A 166 7.77 43.69 -3.37
CA ALA A 166 8.80 44.32 -2.55
C ALA A 166 9.88 45.05 -3.37
N LEU A 167 9.95 44.85 -4.70
CA LEU A 167 10.97 45.47 -5.54
C LEU A 167 10.61 46.90 -5.97
N PRO A 168 11.58 47.75 -6.34
CA PRO A 168 11.30 49.00 -7.07
C PRO A 168 10.58 48.73 -8.39
N MET A 169 9.68 49.64 -8.81
CA MET A 169 8.83 49.46 -9.99
C MET A 169 9.63 49.17 -11.27
N GLU A 170 10.75 49.88 -11.45
CA GLU A 170 11.64 49.73 -12.60
C GLU A 170 12.21 48.31 -12.68
N ARG A 171 12.48 47.71 -11.51
CA ARG A 171 13.00 46.35 -11.42
C ARG A 171 11.92 45.31 -11.70
N ARG A 172 10.69 45.54 -11.22
CA ARG A 172 9.55 44.67 -11.53
C ARG A 172 9.27 44.67 -13.03
N GLU A 173 9.27 45.85 -13.66
CA GLU A 173 9.09 46.00 -15.11
C GLU A 173 10.15 45.21 -15.87
N ALA A 174 11.43 45.39 -15.55
CA ALA A 174 12.53 44.68 -16.21
C ALA A 174 12.40 43.16 -16.07
N LEU A 175 12.01 42.66 -14.90
CA LEU A 175 11.79 41.22 -14.67
C LEU A 175 10.60 40.69 -15.48
N VAL A 176 9.46 41.38 -15.46
CA VAL A 176 8.26 40.96 -16.21
C VAL A 176 8.55 40.92 -17.71
N LEU A 177 9.19 41.96 -18.27
CA LEU A 177 9.56 41.99 -19.69
C LEU A 177 10.63 40.95 -20.03
N SER A 178 11.62 40.75 -19.16
CA SER A 178 12.62 39.70 -19.37
C SER A 178 12.03 38.28 -19.29
N ALA A 179 10.91 38.09 -18.56
CA ALA A 179 10.16 36.85 -18.57
C ALA A 179 9.47 36.60 -19.90
N MET A 180 8.87 37.64 -20.45
CA MET A 180 8.22 37.58 -21.75
C MET A 180 9.16 37.14 -22.86
N ASP A 181 10.36 37.71 -22.92
CA ASP A 181 11.36 37.39 -23.97
C ASP A 181 11.82 35.92 -23.95
N ARG A 182 11.58 35.20 -22.84
CA ARG A 182 12.00 33.81 -22.65
C ARG A 182 10.88 32.79 -22.82
N MET A 183 9.63 33.24 -22.81
CA MET A 183 8.48 32.36 -22.97
C MET A 183 8.20 32.12 -24.46
N ASN A 184 8.22 30.86 -24.88
CA ASN A 184 7.98 30.50 -26.29
C ASN A 184 6.48 30.41 -26.67
N PHE A 185 5.57 30.62 -25.70
CA PHE A 185 4.13 30.46 -25.90
C PHE A 185 3.40 31.75 -25.54
N ALA A 186 2.84 32.42 -26.56
CA ALA A 186 2.11 33.67 -26.37
C ALA A 186 0.92 33.55 -25.39
N ALA A 187 0.27 32.38 -25.28
CA ALA A 187 -0.74 32.12 -24.25
C ALA A 187 -0.18 32.15 -22.83
N ALA A 188 1.00 31.59 -22.59
CA ALA A 188 1.66 31.64 -21.27
C ALA A 188 2.14 33.07 -20.94
N MET A 189 2.63 33.80 -21.95
CA MET A 189 3.02 35.20 -21.79
C MET A 189 1.84 36.09 -21.39
N LEU A 190 0.71 35.96 -22.08
CA LEU A 190 -0.48 36.74 -21.75
C LEU A 190 -1.02 36.35 -20.36
N ASP A 191 -1.01 35.06 -20.04
CA ASP A 191 -1.41 34.55 -18.72
C ASP A 191 -0.56 35.15 -17.58
N TRP A 192 0.75 35.24 -17.78
CA TRP A 192 1.69 35.86 -16.85
C TRP A 192 1.43 37.36 -16.67
N LEU A 193 1.28 38.09 -17.77
CA LEU A 193 1.00 39.53 -17.76
C LEU A 193 -0.30 39.89 -17.03
N LEU A 194 -1.33 39.05 -17.19
CA LEU A 194 -2.59 39.23 -16.48
C LEU A 194 -2.46 38.90 -14.98
N ALA A 195 -1.65 37.91 -14.62
CA ALA A 195 -1.42 37.51 -13.24
C ALA A 195 -0.57 38.51 -12.42
N THR A 196 0.27 39.31 -13.08
CA THR A 196 1.13 40.32 -12.45
C THR A 196 0.64 41.77 -12.64
N ARG A 197 -0.52 41.98 -13.28
CA ARG A 197 -1.02 43.30 -13.68
C ARG A 197 -1.13 44.30 -12.53
N ASP A 198 -1.58 43.87 -11.37
CA ASP A 198 -1.70 44.73 -10.18
C ASP A 198 -0.34 45.05 -9.52
N LEU A 199 0.71 44.29 -9.85
CA LEU A 199 2.06 44.51 -9.34
C LEU A 199 2.90 45.40 -10.27
N VAL A 200 2.62 45.34 -11.58
CA VAL A 200 3.35 46.00 -12.67
C VAL A 200 2.39 46.36 -13.81
N ASP A 201 1.97 47.62 -13.89
CA ASP A 201 1.18 48.15 -15.01
C ASP A 201 1.83 49.42 -15.57
N THR A 202 2.99 49.20 -16.19
CA THR A 202 3.76 50.28 -16.81
C THR A 202 3.45 50.38 -18.29
N PRO A 203 3.67 51.54 -18.95
CA PRO A 203 3.38 51.69 -20.38
C PRO A 203 4.03 50.61 -21.26
N ALA A 204 5.22 50.13 -20.88
CA ALA A 204 5.93 49.06 -21.58
C ALA A 204 5.22 47.70 -21.44
N VAL A 205 4.80 47.33 -20.22
CA VAL A 205 4.06 46.08 -19.94
C VAL A 205 2.67 46.12 -20.58
N THR A 206 1.98 47.27 -20.53
CA THR A 206 0.71 47.49 -21.22
C THR A 206 0.87 47.34 -22.73
N ALA A 207 1.89 47.94 -23.34
CA ALA A 207 2.14 47.82 -24.78
C ALA A 207 2.43 46.38 -25.20
N ALA A 208 3.17 45.63 -24.38
CA ALA A 208 3.46 44.22 -24.62
C ALA A 208 2.19 43.35 -24.54
N ARG A 209 1.31 43.62 -23.57
CA ARG A 209 -0.02 43.00 -23.43
C ARG A 209 -0.91 43.31 -24.64
N THR A 210 -1.00 44.58 -25.05
CA THR A 210 -1.76 45.00 -26.22
C THR A 210 -1.29 44.32 -27.50
N ARG A 211 0.03 44.13 -27.68
CA ARG A 211 0.59 43.43 -28.84
C ARG A 211 0.14 41.96 -28.90
N LEU A 212 0.21 41.23 -27.79
CA LEU A 212 -0.24 39.83 -27.70
C LEU A 212 -1.74 39.67 -27.97
N ILE A 213 -2.54 40.68 -27.62
CA ILE A 213 -4.00 40.68 -27.85
C ILE A 213 -4.34 41.05 -29.30
N ALA A 214 -3.59 41.96 -29.92
CA ALA A 214 -3.80 42.40 -31.29
C ALA A 214 -3.46 41.31 -32.32
N GLU A 215 -2.49 40.46 -32.01
CA GLU A 215 -2.05 39.34 -32.84
C GLU A 215 -2.18 38.01 -32.08
N PRO A 216 -3.42 37.59 -31.74
CA PRO A 216 -3.58 36.45 -30.85
C PRO A 216 -3.28 35.15 -31.62
N PRO A 217 -2.39 34.27 -31.11
CA PRO A 217 -2.26 32.92 -31.66
C PRO A 217 -3.60 32.19 -31.55
N GLU A 218 -3.84 31.24 -32.47
CA GLU A 218 -5.06 30.41 -32.43
C GLU A 218 -5.12 29.55 -31.15
N GLY A 219 -6.31 29.44 -30.56
CA GLY A 219 -6.59 28.53 -29.45
C GLY A 219 -7.64 29.04 -28.46
N ASP A 220 -8.41 28.13 -27.86
CA ASP A 220 -9.45 28.47 -26.88
C ASP A 220 -8.90 29.14 -25.63
N ARG A 221 -7.70 28.75 -25.18
CA ARG A 221 -7.02 29.36 -24.04
C ARG A 221 -6.71 30.84 -24.29
N MET A 222 -6.20 31.18 -25.47
CA MET A 222 -5.89 32.57 -25.83
C MET A 222 -7.16 33.43 -25.89
N ARG A 223 -8.24 32.91 -26.51
CA ARG A 223 -9.55 33.58 -26.52
C ARG A 223 -10.09 33.85 -25.11
N ALA A 224 -9.94 32.89 -24.20
CA ALA A 224 -10.37 33.05 -22.81
C ALA A 224 -9.59 34.15 -22.07
N LEU A 225 -8.27 34.22 -22.28
CA LEU A 225 -7.40 35.25 -21.68
C LEU A 225 -7.70 36.66 -22.21
N ILE A 226 -7.97 36.80 -23.51
CA ILE A 226 -8.36 38.09 -24.10
C ILE A 226 -9.72 38.56 -23.55
N ALA A 227 -10.69 37.65 -23.47
CA ALA A 227 -11.98 37.95 -22.87
C ALA A 227 -11.85 38.31 -21.38
N GLU A 228 -10.86 37.74 -20.68
CA GLU A 228 -10.54 38.08 -19.31
C GLU A 228 -9.96 39.48 -19.17
N GLU A 229 -8.98 39.85 -19.99
CA GLU A 229 -8.43 41.21 -20.00
C GLU A 229 -9.53 42.24 -20.26
N ALA A 230 -10.42 41.98 -21.21
CA ALA A 230 -11.53 42.86 -21.54
C ALA A 230 -12.50 43.11 -20.36
N ARG A 231 -12.57 42.19 -19.39
CA ARG A 231 -13.40 42.35 -18.18
C ARG A 231 -12.74 43.23 -17.12
N GLY A 232 -11.43 43.48 -17.20
CA GLY A 232 -10.70 44.32 -16.24
C GLY A 232 -10.69 43.81 -14.78
N THR A 233 -11.26 42.65 -14.49
CA THR A 233 -11.38 42.14 -13.12
C THR A 233 -10.04 41.56 -12.66
N PRO A 234 -9.51 41.92 -11.48
CA PRO A 234 -8.34 41.24 -10.92
C PRO A 234 -8.63 39.75 -10.78
N ARG A 235 -7.69 38.88 -11.13
CA ARG A 235 -7.83 37.45 -10.83
C ARG A 235 -7.90 37.27 -9.32
N PRO A 236 -8.98 36.70 -8.77
CA PRO A 236 -8.88 36.15 -7.43
C PRO A 236 -7.78 35.08 -7.47
N ILE A 237 -6.83 35.17 -6.55
CA ILE A 237 -5.79 34.16 -6.35
C ILE A 237 -6.49 32.95 -5.75
N HIS A 238 -7.14 32.17 -6.60
CA HIS A 238 -7.54 30.84 -6.23
C HIS A 238 -6.36 29.95 -6.60
N PRO A 239 -5.64 29.35 -5.64
CA PRO A 239 -4.74 28.26 -5.93
C PRO A 239 -5.61 27.12 -6.43
N ARG A 240 -5.96 27.14 -7.73
CA ARG A 240 -6.61 26.01 -8.36
C ARG A 240 -5.56 24.90 -8.35
N PRO A 241 -5.82 23.75 -7.73
CA PRO A 241 -4.92 22.62 -7.81
C PRO A 241 -4.67 22.35 -9.31
N THR A 242 -3.41 22.14 -9.69
CA THR A 242 -3.06 21.71 -11.04
C THR A 242 -3.84 20.43 -11.39
N PRO A 243 -4.03 20.09 -12.68
CA PRO A 243 -4.62 18.80 -13.06
C PRO A 243 -3.97 17.62 -12.31
N ALA A 244 -2.63 17.58 -12.25
CA ALA A 244 -1.88 16.58 -11.49
C ALA A 244 -2.22 16.59 -9.98
N ALA A 245 -2.33 17.77 -9.35
CA ALA A 245 -2.73 17.86 -7.94
C ALA A 245 -4.18 17.39 -7.71
N ARG A 246 -5.08 17.56 -8.69
CA ARG A 246 -6.45 17.01 -8.61
C ARG A 246 -6.45 15.49 -8.74
N GLU A 247 -5.66 14.95 -9.65
CA GLU A 247 -5.49 13.51 -9.84
C GLU A 247 -4.87 12.86 -8.60
N ALA A 248 -3.79 13.43 -8.06
CA ALA A 248 -3.17 13.01 -6.80
C ALA A 248 -4.16 13.06 -5.62
N LEU A 249 -4.93 14.14 -5.50
CA LEU A 249 -5.94 14.25 -4.45
C LEU A 249 -7.07 13.22 -4.63
N GLN A 250 -7.46 12.94 -5.86
CA GLN A 250 -8.46 11.92 -6.17
C GLN A 250 -7.94 10.52 -5.82
N TYR A 251 -6.71 10.19 -6.25
CA TYR A 251 -6.03 8.96 -5.86
C TYR A 251 -5.97 8.80 -4.34
N LEU A 252 -5.58 9.84 -3.58
CA LEU A 252 -5.52 9.77 -2.12
C LEU A 252 -6.90 9.56 -1.48
N ARG A 253 -7.95 10.14 -2.06
CA ARG A 253 -9.33 9.92 -1.61
C ARG A 253 -9.76 8.48 -1.86
N ASP A 254 -9.45 7.95 -3.04
CA ASP A 254 -9.78 6.59 -3.44
C ASP A 254 -8.99 5.57 -2.63
N LYS A 255 -7.68 5.76 -2.45
CA LYS A 255 -6.83 4.94 -1.58
C LYS A 255 -7.37 4.90 -0.16
N ARG A 256 -7.70 6.05 0.44
CA ARG A 256 -8.31 6.09 1.80
C ARG A 256 -9.68 5.41 1.86
N ALA A 257 -10.49 5.51 0.79
CA ALA A 257 -11.77 4.81 0.71
C ALA A 257 -11.56 3.29 0.64
N ASN A 258 -10.60 2.85 -0.17
CA ASN A 258 -10.22 1.45 -0.32
C ASN A 258 -9.63 0.88 0.97
N GLU A 259 -8.76 1.60 1.67
CA GLU A 259 -8.22 1.21 2.98
C GLU A 259 -9.33 1.06 4.02
N ARG A 260 -10.26 2.02 4.10
CA ARG A 260 -11.44 1.92 4.98
C ARG A 260 -12.27 0.69 4.65
N ARG A 261 -12.50 0.44 3.36
CA ARG A 261 -13.26 -0.73 2.90
C ARG A 261 -12.54 -2.04 3.22
N ALA A 262 -11.24 -2.12 2.98
CA ALA A 262 -10.42 -3.29 3.33
C ALA A 262 -10.40 -3.58 4.84
N ALA A 263 -10.45 -2.55 5.68
CA ALA A 263 -10.56 -2.70 7.13
C ALA A 263 -11.90 -3.31 7.58
N GLU A 264 -12.95 -3.26 6.75
CA GLU A 264 -14.24 -3.89 7.03
C GLU A 264 -14.24 -5.41 6.81
N LEU A 265 -13.20 -5.98 6.16
CA LEU A 265 -13.08 -7.41 5.92
C LEU A 265 -13.27 -8.22 7.22
N GLY A 266 -12.65 -7.74 8.30
CA GLY A 266 -12.69 -8.42 9.58
C GLY A 266 -14.08 -8.49 10.22
N PRO A 267 -14.71 -7.35 10.54
CA PRO A 267 -16.08 -7.33 11.03
C PRO A 267 -17.07 -8.05 10.11
N LEU A 268 -16.86 -8.00 8.78
CA LEU A 268 -17.68 -8.72 7.83
C LEU A 268 -17.50 -10.23 7.92
N ALA A 269 -16.26 -10.73 7.97
CA ALA A 269 -15.95 -12.15 8.10
C ALA A 269 -16.57 -12.74 9.37
N GLU A 270 -16.49 -12.03 10.50
CA GLU A 270 -17.13 -12.46 11.76
C GLU A 270 -18.65 -12.56 11.65
N ARG A 271 -19.31 -11.58 10.99
CA ARG A 271 -20.76 -11.64 10.75
C ARG A 271 -21.16 -12.79 9.84
N MET A 272 -20.33 -13.10 8.83
CA MET A 272 -20.61 -14.20 7.89
C MET A 272 -20.36 -15.56 8.54
N TRP A 273 -19.41 -15.67 9.47
CA TRP A 273 -19.13 -16.90 10.21
C TRP A 273 -20.39 -17.55 10.81
N GLU A 274 -21.22 -16.74 11.46
CA GLU A 274 -22.42 -17.23 12.15
C GLU A 274 -23.58 -17.54 11.20
N ARG A 275 -23.62 -16.87 10.04
CA ARG A 275 -24.75 -16.92 9.10
C ARG A 275 -24.58 -17.97 8.01
N ARG A 276 -23.35 -18.42 7.73
CA ARG A 276 -23.03 -19.32 6.61
C ARG A 276 -22.77 -20.74 7.09
N VAL A 277 -23.82 -21.33 7.67
CA VAL A 277 -23.81 -22.69 8.23
C VAL A 277 -25.06 -23.42 7.76
N ILE A 278 -24.90 -24.68 7.35
CA ILE A 278 -26.01 -25.60 7.10
C ILE A 278 -26.03 -26.72 8.13
N PHE A 279 -27.19 -27.35 8.31
CA PHE A 279 -27.38 -28.45 9.24
C PHE A 279 -27.67 -29.73 8.46
N VAL A 280 -26.90 -30.79 8.74
CA VAL A 280 -27.05 -32.09 8.07
C VAL A 280 -26.86 -33.21 9.08
N GLU A 281 -27.85 -34.10 9.17
CA GLU A 281 -27.82 -35.31 10.00
C GLU A 281 -26.92 -36.39 9.37
N ALA A 282 -25.61 -36.21 9.50
CA ALA A 282 -24.60 -37.13 8.96
C ALA A 282 -23.40 -37.21 9.93
N PRO A 283 -23.48 -38.02 11.01
CA PRO A 283 -22.38 -38.18 11.96
C PRO A 283 -21.07 -38.68 11.31
N GLU A 284 -21.16 -39.31 10.14
CA GLU A 284 -20.01 -39.73 9.33
C GLU A 284 -19.15 -38.55 8.88
N LEU A 285 -19.70 -37.34 8.80
CA LEU A 285 -18.94 -36.13 8.49
C LEU A 285 -18.08 -35.62 9.65
N ARG A 286 -18.18 -36.19 10.87
CA ARG A 286 -17.42 -35.69 12.03
C ARG A 286 -15.93 -35.99 11.97
N SER A 287 -15.51 -36.98 11.18
CA SER A 287 -14.10 -37.36 11.04
C SER A 287 -13.83 -38.04 9.70
N VAL A 288 -12.60 -37.92 9.19
CA VAL A 288 -12.15 -38.66 7.99
C VAL A 288 -12.35 -40.18 8.15
N ALA A 289 -12.04 -40.74 9.33
CA ALA A 289 -12.22 -42.16 9.61
C ALA A 289 -13.70 -42.60 9.56
N ALA A 290 -14.61 -41.79 10.09
CA ALA A 290 -16.04 -42.07 10.03
C ALA A 290 -16.58 -41.95 8.60
N TRP A 291 -16.08 -40.98 7.82
CA TRP A 291 -16.41 -40.83 6.41
C TRP A 291 -15.95 -42.04 5.59
N GLU A 292 -14.72 -42.52 5.81
CA GLU A 292 -14.19 -43.71 5.15
C GLU A 292 -15.00 -44.97 5.52
N ALA A 293 -15.33 -45.15 6.80
CA ALA A 293 -16.12 -46.27 7.28
C ALA A 293 -17.56 -46.29 6.72
N ALA A 294 -18.10 -45.15 6.30
CA ALA A 294 -19.42 -45.05 5.68
C ALA A 294 -19.49 -45.79 4.33
N GLY A 295 -18.38 -45.79 3.59
CA GLY A 295 -18.28 -46.34 2.25
C GLY A 295 -18.96 -45.49 1.18
N GLU A 296 -18.59 -45.74 -0.08
CA GLU A 296 -18.92 -44.88 -1.24
C GLU A 296 -20.42 -44.59 -1.38
N ARG A 297 -21.27 -45.62 -1.31
CA ARG A 297 -22.73 -45.46 -1.44
C ARG A 297 -23.32 -44.53 -0.38
N ARG A 298 -22.85 -44.62 0.86
CA ARG A 298 -23.35 -43.76 1.95
C ARG A 298 -22.80 -42.34 1.81
N SER A 299 -21.54 -42.19 1.42
CA SER A 299 -20.90 -40.91 1.11
C SER A 299 -21.66 -40.16 0.01
N GLU A 300 -22.10 -40.84 -1.06
CA GLU A 300 -22.94 -40.23 -2.11
C GLU A 300 -24.29 -39.72 -1.57
N GLN A 301 -24.96 -40.51 -0.71
CA GLN A 301 -26.22 -40.11 -0.10
C GLN A 301 -26.07 -38.89 0.81
N ILE A 302 -25.00 -38.85 1.61
CA ILE A 302 -24.67 -37.71 2.45
C ILE A 302 -24.40 -36.47 1.58
N ALA A 303 -23.60 -36.62 0.52
CA ALA A 303 -23.30 -35.53 -0.41
C ALA A 303 -24.56 -34.98 -1.10
N ALA A 304 -25.48 -35.85 -1.52
CA ALA A 304 -26.77 -35.42 -2.07
C ALA A 304 -27.64 -34.66 -1.04
N THR A 305 -27.60 -35.08 0.23
CA THR A 305 -28.27 -34.38 1.34
C THR A 305 -27.67 -33.00 1.58
N VAL A 306 -26.32 -32.91 1.58
CA VAL A 306 -25.59 -31.64 1.67
C VAL A 306 -25.95 -30.70 0.52
N VAL A 307 -25.94 -31.17 -0.74
CA VAL A 307 -26.35 -30.37 -1.91
C VAL A 307 -27.78 -29.85 -1.77
N THR A 308 -28.70 -30.69 -1.30
CA THR A 308 -30.09 -30.28 -1.04
C THR A 308 -30.17 -29.15 -0.01
N ALA A 309 -29.40 -29.26 1.08
CA ALA A 309 -29.35 -28.24 2.13
C ALA A 309 -28.66 -26.93 1.68
N LEU A 310 -27.70 -27.00 0.76
CA LEU A 310 -27.04 -25.84 0.16
C LEU A 310 -27.94 -25.07 -0.81
N GLY A 311 -28.95 -25.73 -1.37
CA GLY A 311 -29.91 -25.14 -2.28
C GLY A 311 -29.55 -25.30 -3.77
N PRO A 312 -30.41 -24.79 -4.67
CA PRO A 312 -30.42 -25.16 -6.08
C PRO A 312 -29.23 -24.65 -6.92
N GLU A 313 -28.41 -23.75 -6.37
CA GLU A 313 -27.20 -23.28 -7.06
C GLU A 313 -26.04 -24.29 -7.01
N PHE A 314 -26.14 -25.31 -6.16
CA PHE A 314 -25.16 -26.37 -6.04
C PHE A 314 -25.61 -27.64 -6.75
N SER A 315 -24.66 -28.33 -7.36
CA SER A 315 -24.86 -29.67 -7.92
C SER A 315 -23.75 -30.62 -7.51
N LEU A 316 -24.09 -31.91 -7.35
CA LEU A 316 -23.10 -32.96 -7.11
C LEU A 316 -22.47 -33.38 -8.44
N ILE A 317 -21.14 -33.28 -8.54
CA ILE A 317 -20.38 -33.83 -9.67
C ILE A 317 -20.13 -35.34 -9.46
N GLY A 318 -19.86 -35.74 -8.21
CA GLY A 318 -19.66 -37.14 -7.81
C GLY A 318 -18.51 -37.29 -6.81
N LEU A 319 -18.21 -38.52 -6.44
CA LEU A 319 -17.06 -38.84 -5.59
C LEU A 319 -15.77 -38.95 -6.42
N ARG A 320 -14.65 -38.49 -5.87
CA ARG A 320 -13.31 -38.55 -6.48
C ARG A 320 -12.27 -38.90 -5.42
N SER A 321 -11.32 -39.77 -5.74
CA SER A 321 -10.18 -40.03 -4.86
C SER A 321 -8.99 -39.15 -5.26
N PHE A 322 -8.32 -38.60 -4.25
CA PHE A 322 -7.13 -37.76 -4.38
C PHE A 322 -5.96 -38.33 -3.57
N GLY A 323 -5.84 -39.66 -3.53
CA GLY A 323 -4.87 -40.37 -2.68
C GLY A 323 -5.36 -40.65 -1.24
N GLY A 324 -6.62 -40.32 -0.96
CA GLY A 324 -7.33 -40.65 0.29
C GLY A 324 -8.73 -41.23 0.03
N PRO A 325 -9.60 -41.29 1.07
CA PRO A 325 -10.97 -41.73 0.88
C PRO A 325 -11.69 -40.83 -0.15
N PRO A 326 -12.60 -41.38 -0.98
CA PRO A 326 -13.28 -40.59 -1.99
C PRO A 326 -14.03 -39.38 -1.39
N ILE A 327 -13.76 -38.20 -1.93
CA ILE A 327 -14.35 -36.92 -1.51
C ILE A 327 -15.42 -36.51 -2.51
N ALA A 328 -16.55 -36.00 -2.01
CA ALA A 328 -17.60 -35.48 -2.89
C ALA A 328 -17.19 -34.13 -3.46
N VAL A 329 -17.24 -34.03 -4.79
CA VAL A 329 -17.01 -32.80 -5.53
C VAL A 329 -18.35 -32.21 -5.96
N LEU A 330 -18.56 -30.94 -5.63
CA LEU A 330 -19.74 -30.16 -5.94
C LEU A 330 -19.38 -29.04 -6.92
N SER A 331 -20.38 -28.49 -7.62
CA SER A 331 -20.22 -27.30 -8.47
C SER A 331 -21.22 -26.23 -8.08
N ARG A 332 -20.78 -24.96 -8.07
CA ARG A 332 -21.65 -23.78 -8.03
C ARG A 332 -21.14 -22.75 -9.01
N ARG A 333 -21.96 -22.39 -10.00
CA ARG A 333 -21.64 -21.39 -11.03
C ARG A 333 -20.26 -21.63 -11.70
N GLY A 334 -19.91 -22.89 -11.92
CA GLY A 334 -18.63 -23.30 -12.54
C GLY A 334 -17.46 -23.45 -11.56
N VAL A 335 -17.57 -22.96 -10.32
CA VAL A 335 -16.57 -23.15 -9.28
C VAL A 335 -16.77 -24.52 -8.61
N ARG A 336 -15.69 -25.29 -8.46
CA ARG A 336 -15.72 -26.60 -7.82
C ARG A 336 -15.46 -26.50 -6.32
N PHE A 337 -16.17 -27.33 -5.57
CA PHE A 337 -16.06 -27.43 -4.12
C PHE A 337 -15.86 -28.89 -3.70
N CYS A 338 -15.19 -29.13 -2.58
CA CYS A 338 -15.07 -30.43 -1.93
C CYS A 338 -15.86 -30.45 -0.62
N LEU A 339 -16.57 -31.55 -0.37
CA LEU A 339 -17.16 -31.86 0.94
C LEU A 339 -16.10 -32.50 1.83
N VAL A 340 -15.52 -31.71 2.73
CA VAL A 340 -14.44 -32.14 3.61
C VAL A 340 -15.02 -32.55 4.97
N PRO A 341 -14.79 -33.79 5.44
CA PRO A 341 -15.14 -34.20 6.80
C PRO A 341 -14.40 -33.36 7.84
N GLY A 342 -14.97 -33.21 9.04
CA GLY A 342 -14.29 -32.62 10.18
C GLY A 342 -13.12 -33.49 10.66
N GLY A 343 -12.38 -33.02 11.66
CA GLY A 343 -11.20 -33.72 12.15
C GLY A 343 -10.47 -32.96 13.25
N GLY A 344 -9.35 -33.51 13.68
CA GLY A 344 -8.38 -32.81 14.52
C GLY A 344 -7.21 -32.30 13.66
N VAL A 345 -6.66 -31.16 14.02
CA VAL A 345 -5.44 -30.60 13.43
C VAL A 345 -4.56 -30.03 14.53
N ASP A 346 -3.25 -30.20 14.42
CA ASP A 346 -2.30 -29.46 15.23
C ASP A 346 -1.91 -28.20 14.46
N VAL A 347 -2.38 -27.04 14.92
CA VAL A 347 -2.13 -25.74 14.32
C VAL A 347 -0.78 -25.22 14.80
N GLY A 348 0.07 -24.82 13.86
CA GLY A 348 1.41 -24.30 14.13
C GLY A 348 2.52 -25.22 13.61
N LEU A 349 3.77 -24.86 13.91
CA LEU A 349 4.96 -25.57 13.44
C LEU A 349 5.40 -26.65 14.45
N SER A 350 5.38 -27.91 14.02
CA SER A 350 5.80 -29.03 14.87
C SER A 350 7.32 -29.09 15.03
N PRO A 351 7.83 -29.80 16.06
CA PRO A 351 9.27 -30.07 16.18
C PRO A 351 9.84 -30.82 14.97
N GLU A 352 9.08 -31.74 14.38
CA GLU A 352 9.48 -32.50 13.19
C GLU A 352 9.57 -31.59 11.96
N GLU A 353 8.57 -30.71 11.76
CA GLU A 353 8.59 -29.72 10.68
C GLU A 353 9.74 -28.73 10.84
N GLU A 354 10.03 -28.27 12.06
CA GLU A 354 11.19 -27.43 12.34
C GLU A 354 12.50 -28.17 12.03
N ALA A 355 12.61 -29.45 12.43
CA ALA A 355 13.78 -30.26 12.13
C ALA A 355 13.98 -30.40 10.61
N GLU A 356 12.92 -30.62 9.83
CA GLU A 356 13.00 -30.64 8.36
C GLU A 356 13.52 -29.31 7.79
N ILE A 357 13.08 -28.17 8.32
CA ILE A 357 13.56 -26.84 7.90
C ILE A 357 15.05 -26.68 8.25
N ARG A 358 15.46 -27.05 9.47
CA ARG A 358 16.85 -26.94 9.92
C ARG A 358 17.78 -27.86 9.14
N ASP A 359 17.38 -29.10 8.92
CA ASP A 359 18.12 -30.07 8.12
C ASP A 359 18.32 -29.56 6.69
N ALA A 360 17.30 -28.92 6.09
CA ALA A 360 17.41 -28.31 4.78
C ALA A 360 18.35 -27.08 4.78
N ALA A 361 18.35 -26.30 5.86
CA ALA A 361 19.26 -25.17 6.04
C ALA A 361 20.72 -25.61 6.16
N ASP A 362 20.99 -26.64 7.00
CA ASP A 362 22.33 -27.16 7.26
C ASP A 362 22.98 -27.79 6.01
N GLN A 363 22.19 -28.25 5.05
CA GLN A 363 22.67 -28.84 3.80
C GLN A 363 23.16 -27.80 2.78
N ARG A 364 23.05 -26.49 3.07
CA ARG A 364 23.38 -25.42 2.11
C ARG A 364 24.59 -24.60 2.55
N GLU A 365 25.53 -24.40 1.62
CA GLU A 365 26.81 -23.70 1.88
C GLU A 365 26.73 -22.16 1.78
N GLU A 366 25.68 -21.56 1.20
CA GLU A 366 25.74 -20.15 0.70
C GLU A 366 24.64 -19.16 1.17
N TRP A 367 23.74 -19.46 2.12
CA TRP A 367 22.52 -18.63 2.28
C TRP A 367 22.14 -18.29 3.73
N GLU A 368 22.91 -17.40 4.38
CA GLU A 368 22.58 -16.87 5.72
C GLU A 368 21.29 -16.00 5.74
N GLU A 369 20.87 -15.41 4.62
CA GLU A 369 19.68 -14.52 4.56
C GLU A 369 18.33 -15.26 4.41
N ASP A 370 18.33 -16.51 3.94
CA ASP A 370 17.10 -17.24 3.54
C ASP A 370 16.31 -17.83 4.70
N TYR A 371 16.97 -18.03 5.84
CA TYR A 371 16.38 -18.72 6.99
C TYR A 371 16.09 -17.77 8.15
N THR A 372 15.92 -16.47 7.90
CA THR A 372 15.36 -15.50 8.88
C THR A 372 13.99 -15.93 9.43
N LEU A 373 13.31 -16.88 8.77
CA LEU A 373 12.15 -17.59 9.32
C LEU A 373 12.48 -18.30 10.65
N LEU A 374 13.68 -18.88 10.79
CA LEU A 374 14.10 -19.56 12.02
C LEU A 374 14.09 -18.62 13.22
N ASP A 375 14.35 -17.33 13.02
CA ASP A 375 14.23 -16.29 14.05
C ASP A 375 12.77 -16.01 14.45
N LYS A 376 11.82 -16.45 13.63
CA LYS A 376 10.37 -16.27 13.81
C LYS A 376 9.64 -17.58 14.13
N VAL A 377 10.36 -18.69 14.34
CA VAL A 377 9.74 -19.99 14.67
C VAL A 377 8.85 -19.91 15.90
N ASP A 378 9.21 -19.06 16.86
CA ASP A 378 8.40 -18.84 18.07
C ASP A 378 7.00 -18.27 17.76
N LEU A 379 6.83 -17.54 16.66
CA LEU A 379 5.52 -17.03 16.21
C LEU A 379 4.62 -18.15 15.65
N MET A 380 5.22 -19.24 15.18
CA MET A 380 4.50 -20.41 14.70
C MET A 380 4.25 -21.44 15.83
N ARG A 381 4.68 -21.13 17.06
CA ARG A 381 4.51 -21.96 18.26
C ARG A 381 3.58 -21.27 19.28
N PRO A 382 3.07 -22.02 20.27
CA PRO A 382 3.12 -23.49 20.40
C PRO A 382 2.19 -24.19 19.41
N LEU A 383 2.36 -25.51 19.25
CA LEU A 383 1.34 -26.34 18.61
C LEU A 383 0.06 -26.31 19.44
N THR A 384 -1.08 -26.09 18.78
CA THR A 384 -2.38 -26.15 19.42
C THR A 384 -3.25 -27.18 18.71
N HIS A 385 -3.67 -28.22 19.43
CA HIS A 385 -4.61 -29.19 18.90
C HIS A 385 -6.02 -28.58 18.84
N VAL A 386 -6.61 -28.56 17.65
CA VAL A 386 -7.93 -27.98 17.39
C VAL A 386 -8.82 -28.99 16.68
N LYS A 387 -10.08 -29.06 17.11
CA LYS A 387 -11.11 -29.81 16.39
C LYS A 387 -11.83 -28.89 15.42
N VAL A 388 -11.94 -29.30 14.17
CA VAL A 388 -12.66 -28.57 13.12
C VAL A 388 -13.87 -29.36 12.65
N GLY A 389 -14.95 -28.64 12.34
CA GLY A 389 -16.17 -29.23 11.82
C GLY A 389 -16.09 -29.56 10.33
N PRO A 390 -17.03 -30.36 9.80
CA PRO A 390 -17.14 -30.58 8.36
C PRO A 390 -17.55 -29.32 7.62
N MET A 391 -17.17 -29.24 6.34
CA MET A 391 -17.38 -28.05 5.54
C MET A 391 -17.38 -28.35 4.03
N VAL A 392 -17.99 -27.45 3.27
CA VAL A 392 -17.87 -27.41 1.80
C VAL A 392 -16.90 -26.30 1.42
N VAL A 393 -15.87 -26.61 0.66
CA VAL A 393 -14.68 -25.76 0.47
C VAL A 393 -14.36 -25.60 -1.00
N ALA A 394 -14.09 -24.39 -1.47
CA ALA A 394 -13.62 -24.16 -2.84
C ALA A 394 -12.28 -24.88 -3.08
N GLN A 395 -12.19 -25.63 -4.19
CA GLN A 395 -10.97 -26.42 -4.51
C GLN A 395 -9.72 -25.54 -4.65
N ALA A 396 -9.90 -24.33 -5.15
CA ALA A 396 -8.88 -23.29 -5.32
C ALA A 396 -9.30 -22.02 -4.57
N PRO A 397 -8.37 -21.12 -4.21
CA PRO A 397 -8.74 -19.78 -3.80
C PRO A 397 -9.31 -19.00 -5.00
N SER A 398 -9.94 -17.86 -4.75
CA SER A 398 -10.27 -16.94 -5.84
C SER A 398 -9.01 -16.46 -6.57
N PRO A 399 -9.13 -15.86 -7.76
CA PRO A 399 -8.06 -15.00 -8.27
C PRO A 399 -7.68 -13.93 -7.23
N PRO A 400 -6.42 -13.47 -7.21
CA PRO A 400 -6.01 -12.38 -6.33
C PRO A 400 -6.78 -11.10 -6.67
N LEU A 401 -7.28 -10.44 -5.63
CA LEU A 401 -8.06 -9.21 -5.69
C LEU A 401 -7.45 -8.15 -4.77
N PRO A 402 -7.54 -6.85 -5.08
CA PRO A 402 -7.27 -5.81 -4.10
C PRO A 402 -8.08 -6.02 -2.80
N PRO A 403 -7.54 -5.72 -1.61
CA PRO A 403 -8.20 -6.03 -0.34
C PRO A 403 -9.64 -5.48 -0.19
N HIS A 404 -9.92 -4.30 -0.76
CA HIS A 404 -11.26 -3.71 -0.77
C HIS A 404 -12.24 -4.50 -1.67
N GLU A 405 -11.78 -5.02 -2.80
CA GLU A 405 -12.57 -5.88 -3.68
C GLU A 405 -12.79 -7.27 -3.08
N ALA A 406 -11.79 -7.83 -2.39
CA ALA A 406 -11.97 -9.07 -1.64
C ALA A 406 -13.06 -8.93 -0.55
N THR A 407 -13.16 -7.74 0.06
CA THR A 407 -14.23 -7.41 1.01
C THR A 407 -15.59 -7.36 0.32
N ASP A 408 -15.68 -6.72 -0.85
CA ASP A 408 -16.89 -6.68 -1.67
C ASP A 408 -17.36 -8.08 -2.11
N GLU A 409 -16.42 -8.93 -2.49
CA GLU A 409 -16.70 -10.30 -2.92
C GLU A 409 -17.24 -11.13 -1.74
N LEU A 410 -16.63 -11.02 -0.55
CA LEU A 410 -17.13 -11.67 0.66
C LEU A 410 -18.56 -11.18 1.01
N GLU A 411 -18.84 -9.88 0.88
CA GLU A 411 -20.16 -9.33 1.22
C GLU A 411 -21.28 -9.88 0.31
N LYS A 412 -20.98 -10.02 -0.99
CA LYS A 412 -21.91 -10.55 -2.00
C LYS A 412 -22.04 -12.07 -1.95
N SER A 413 -21.07 -12.75 -1.33
CA SER A 413 -20.99 -14.20 -1.30
C SER A 413 -21.97 -14.82 -0.28
N PRO A 414 -22.62 -15.96 -0.61
CA PRO A 414 -23.32 -16.78 0.37
C PRO A 414 -22.34 -17.64 1.21
N LEU A 415 -21.04 -17.47 1.01
CA LEU A 415 -19.98 -18.25 1.63
C LEU A 415 -19.30 -17.40 2.73
N ARG A 416 -18.38 -18.00 3.49
CA ARG A 416 -17.55 -17.31 4.47
C ARG A 416 -16.07 -17.59 4.23
N LEU A 417 -15.19 -16.84 4.90
CA LEU A 417 -13.78 -17.20 5.04
C LEU A 417 -13.64 -18.36 6.04
N PRO A 418 -12.61 -19.23 5.90
CA PRO A 418 -12.27 -20.21 6.93
C PRO A 418 -11.77 -19.51 8.20
N SER A 419 -11.74 -20.24 9.32
CA SER A 419 -10.86 -19.85 10.43
C SER A 419 -9.43 -20.28 10.11
N GLU A 420 -8.46 -19.75 10.86
CA GLU A 420 -7.06 -20.15 10.71
C GLU A 420 -6.88 -21.67 10.91
N ALA A 421 -7.54 -22.25 11.92
CA ALA A 421 -7.49 -23.68 12.16
C ALA A 421 -8.16 -24.50 11.04
N GLU A 422 -9.29 -24.02 10.50
CA GLU A 422 -9.91 -24.66 9.34
C GLU A 422 -8.98 -24.59 8.12
N TRP A 423 -8.37 -23.43 7.85
CA TRP A 423 -7.44 -23.28 6.72
C TRP A 423 -6.27 -24.27 6.82
N GLU A 424 -5.66 -24.39 8.00
CA GLU A 424 -4.51 -25.27 8.18
C GLU A 424 -4.90 -26.75 8.13
N TYR A 425 -6.06 -27.14 8.67
CA TYR A 425 -6.61 -28.48 8.47
C TYR A 425 -6.82 -28.81 6.99
N LEU A 426 -7.36 -27.86 6.23
CA LEU A 426 -7.61 -28.00 4.81
C LEU A 426 -6.31 -28.10 4.02
N ALA A 427 -5.29 -27.29 4.36
CA ALA A 427 -3.97 -27.32 3.72
C ALA A 427 -3.27 -28.66 3.96
N ARG A 428 -3.29 -29.15 5.21
CA ARG A 428 -2.65 -30.41 5.60
C ARG A 428 -3.35 -31.65 5.04
N GLY A 429 -4.58 -31.53 4.51
CA GLY A 429 -5.28 -32.62 3.84
C GLY A 429 -5.64 -33.79 4.76
N GLY A 430 -5.81 -33.54 6.06
CA GLY A 430 -6.07 -34.58 7.06
C GLY A 430 -4.83 -35.37 7.49
N LEU A 431 -3.65 -35.00 7.02
CA LEU A 431 -2.37 -35.55 7.48
C LEU A 431 -1.79 -34.68 8.62
N GLY A 432 -1.13 -35.30 9.59
CA GLY A 432 -0.36 -34.58 10.60
C GLY A 432 1.02 -34.17 10.08
N HIS A 433 1.53 -33.05 10.59
CA HIS A 433 2.94 -32.62 10.47
C HIS A 433 3.48 -32.62 9.02
N ARG A 434 2.77 -31.95 8.12
CA ARG A 434 3.21 -31.70 6.74
C ARG A 434 3.63 -30.24 6.57
N LEU A 435 4.90 -30.08 6.24
CA LEU A 435 5.54 -28.79 6.04
C LEU A 435 4.76 -27.92 5.03
N THR A 436 4.41 -28.50 3.87
CA THR A 436 3.55 -27.87 2.86
C THR A 436 2.31 -28.72 2.60
N TYR A 437 1.32 -28.17 1.88
CA TYR A 437 0.13 -28.93 1.48
C TYR A 437 0.45 -30.12 0.54
N ARG A 438 1.64 -30.12 -0.08
CA ARG A 438 2.10 -31.18 -0.99
C ARG A 438 2.88 -32.28 -0.28
N GLY A 439 3.40 -32.04 0.91
CA GLY A 439 4.17 -33.04 1.65
C GLY A 439 5.30 -32.47 2.53
N PRO A 440 6.12 -33.38 3.06
CA PRO A 440 7.34 -33.05 3.80
C PRO A 440 8.43 -32.68 2.79
N GLY A 441 9.07 -31.55 2.97
CA GLY A 441 10.05 -31.05 2.00
C GLY A 441 9.94 -29.55 1.82
N VAL A 442 11.08 -28.89 2.01
CA VAL A 442 11.23 -27.46 1.80
C VAL A 442 11.09 -27.18 0.29
N PRO A 443 10.16 -26.31 -0.13
CA PRO A 443 10.02 -25.93 -1.52
C PRO A 443 11.21 -25.06 -1.94
N ASP A 444 12.18 -25.67 -2.59
CA ASP A 444 13.52 -25.11 -2.68
C ASP A 444 14.06 -25.02 -4.12
N SER A 445 13.17 -25.26 -5.09
CA SER A 445 13.48 -25.29 -6.51
C SER A 445 12.43 -24.53 -7.33
N LYS A 446 12.84 -23.95 -8.46
CA LYS A 446 11.95 -23.24 -9.39
C LYS A 446 10.89 -24.18 -9.97
N GLU A 447 11.24 -25.45 -10.18
CA GLU A 447 10.34 -26.50 -10.66
C GLU A 447 9.18 -26.73 -9.68
N TRP A 448 9.37 -26.49 -8.38
CA TRP A 448 8.30 -26.61 -7.39
C TRP A 448 7.19 -25.57 -7.63
N PHE A 449 7.55 -24.34 -8.00
CA PHE A 449 6.61 -23.26 -8.32
C PHE A 449 5.90 -23.47 -9.65
N GLU A 450 6.67 -23.77 -10.70
CA GLU A 450 6.11 -24.10 -12.01
C GLU A 450 5.13 -25.29 -11.88
N ALA A 451 5.44 -26.24 -11.00
CA ALA A 451 4.54 -27.33 -10.68
C ALA A 451 3.28 -26.87 -9.94
N ILE A 452 3.34 -25.98 -8.95
CA ILE A 452 2.11 -25.50 -8.28
C ILE A 452 1.15 -24.85 -9.26
N GLU A 453 1.68 -23.97 -10.12
CA GLU A 453 0.85 -23.25 -11.08
C GLU A 453 0.26 -24.18 -12.14
N ALA A 454 1.06 -25.14 -12.62
CA ALA A 454 0.65 -26.05 -13.69
C ALA A 454 -0.25 -27.22 -13.23
N LEU A 455 -0.09 -27.70 -12.00
CA LEU A 455 -0.72 -28.95 -11.57
C LEU A 455 -2.22 -28.82 -11.34
N GLY A 456 -2.71 -27.66 -10.89
CA GLY A 456 -4.12 -27.47 -10.57
C GLY A 456 -4.69 -28.62 -9.71
N VAL A 457 -5.74 -29.28 -10.20
CA VAL A 457 -6.39 -30.41 -9.51
C VAL A 457 -5.52 -31.66 -9.41
N ASP A 458 -4.56 -31.86 -10.32
CA ASP A 458 -3.66 -33.01 -10.29
C ASP A 458 -2.61 -32.88 -9.17
N GLY A 459 -2.41 -31.66 -8.66
CA GLY A 459 -1.57 -31.36 -7.51
C GLY A 459 -2.35 -31.22 -6.20
N ALA A 460 -3.61 -31.64 -6.17
CA ALA A 460 -4.44 -31.52 -4.98
C ALA A 460 -3.99 -32.45 -3.83
N ASN A 461 -4.23 -32.02 -2.60
CA ASN A 461 -4.05 -32.87 -1.43
C ASN A 461 -5.17 -33.92 -1.31
N MET A 462 -5.17 -34.72 -0.23
CA MET A 462 -6.14 -35.81 -0.04
C MET A 462 -7.61 -35.35 0.05
N PHE A 463 -7.86 -34.05 0.28
CA PHE A 463 -9.21 -33.47 0.24
C PHE A 463 -9.61 -32.95 -1.14
N GLY A 464 -8.75 -33.08 -2.16
CA GLY A 464 -9.00 -32.53 -3.49
C GLY A 464 -8.86 -31.01 -3.56
N LEU A 465 -8.09 -30.42 -2.64
CA LEU A 465 -7.83 -28.98 -2.55
C LEU A 465 -6.40 -28.66 -2.99
N TYR A 466 -6.18 -27.53 -3.65
CA TYR A 466 -4.86 -27.13 -4.16
C TYR A 466 -4.62 -25.62 -4.05
N GLY A 467 -3.38 -25.21 -4.30
CA GLY A 467 -2.95 -23.81 -4.33
C GLY A 467 -2.68 -23.17 -2.97
N PHE A 468 -2.66 -23.97 -1.89
CA PHE A 468 -2.32 -23.46 -0.55
C PHE A 468 -0.89 -22.92 -0.50
N GLY A 469 -0.70 -21.88 0.30
CA GLY A 469 0.61 -21.24 0.45
C GLY A 469 0.96 -20.26 -0.69
N PHE A 470 0.40 -20.46 -1.88
CA PHE A 470 0.78 -19.70 -3.07
C PHE A 470 0.16 -18.29 -3.07
N GLN A 471 -1.16 -18.19 -2.91
CA GLN A 471 -1.86 -16.92 -2.84
C GLN A 471 -2.07 -16.47 -1.38
N PRO A 472 -2.21 -15.16 -1.10
CA PRO A 472 -2.47 -14.65 0.24
C PRO A 472 -3.94 -14.86 0.61
N GLU A 473 -4.24 -15.94 1.31
CA GLU A 473 -5.62 -16.35 1.64
C GLU A 473 -6.02 -15.79 3.03
N PRO A 474 -6.97 -14.84 3.11
CA PRO A 474 -7.42 -14.30 4.38
C PRO A 474 -8.31 -15.28 5.16
N CYS A 475 -8.12 -15.32 6.48
CA CYS A 475 -8.93 -16.06 7.44
C CYS A 475 -9.85 -15.12 8.24
N THR A 476 -10.82 -15.69 8.94
CA THR A 476 -11.73 -14.91 9.81
C THR A 476 -11.02 -14.39 11.07
N ASP A 477 -10.00 -15.10 11.53
CA ASP A 477 -9.26 -14.82 12.76
C ASP A 477 -8.58 -13.45 12.76
N VAL A 478 -8.66 -12.73 13.87
CA VAL A 478 -7.75 -11.60 14.14
C VAL A 478 -6.34 -12.13 14.32
N PHE A 479 -5.39 -11.49 13.64
CA PHE A 479 -3.98 -11.82 13.76
C PHE A 479 -3.45 -11.50 15.17
N HIS A 480 -2.69 -12.44 15.69
CA HIS A 480 -1.93 -12.31 16.92
C HIS A 480 -0.56 -12.94 16.68
N PRO A 481 0.55 -12.42 17.22
CA PRO A 481 1.89 -12.91 16.90
C PRO A 481 2.10 -14.43 17.09
N GLY A 482 1.49 -15.02 18.12
CA GLY A 482 1.54 -16.48 18.37
C GLY A 482 0.15 -17.14 18.42
N HIS A 483 0.15 -18.46 18.62
CA HIS A 483 -1.08 -19.28 18.69
C HIS A 483 -1.77 -19.26 20.06
N ASP A 484 -1.18 -18.63 21.08
CA ASP A 484 -1.77 -18.54 22.42
C ASP A 484 -3.21 -18.04 22.37
N GLY A 485 -4.12 -18.79 23.01
CA GLY A 485 -5.56 -18.47 23.04
C GLY A 485 -6.33 -18.87 21.77
N LEU A 486 -5.77 -19.69 20.88
CA LEU A 486 -6.53 -20.27 19.76
C LEU A 486 -7.66 -21.17 20.30
N PRO A 487 -8.91 -20.99 19.86
CA PRO A 487 -10.02 -21.84 20.30
C PRO A 487 -9.82 -23.31 19.90
N ALA A 488 -9.97 -24.22 20.87
CA ALA A 488 -9.80 -25.66 20.66
C ALA A 488 -10.91 -26.31 19.82
N ASP A 489 -12.00 -25.58 19.54
CA ASP A 489 -13.17 -26.03 18.79
C ASP A 489 -13.24 -25.47 17.35
N GLY A 490 -12.15 -24.88 16.87
CA GLY A 490 -12.02 -24.42 15.48
C GLY A 490 -12.73 -23.09 15.21
N LEU A 491 -13.34 -22.48 16.23
CA LEU A 491 -13.89 -21.13 16.11
C LEU A 491 -12.78 -20.10 15.86
N PRO A 492 -13.06 -19.04 15.08
CA PRO A 492 -12.08 -18.01 14.83
C PRO A 492 -11.85 -17.16 16.07
N ARG A 493 -10.62 -16.71 16.26
CA ARG A 493 -10.28 -15.65 17.19
C ARG A 493 -10.91 -14.34 16.71
N ARG A 494 -11.86 -13.82 17.48
CA ARG A 494 -12.59 -12.59 17.14
C ARG A 494 -11.94 -11.34 17.74
N GLY A 495 -12.23 -10.19 17.18
CA GLY A 495 -11.85 -8.90 17.74
C GLY A 495 -11.57 -7.82 16.71
N ALA A 496 -11.03 -6.70 17.21
CA ALA A 496 -10.48 -5.65 16.37
C ALA A 496 -9.04 -6.01 15.95
N GLY A 497 -8.66 -5.62 14.74
CA GLY A 497 -7.32 -5.83 14.20
C GLY A 497 -7.30 -6.44 12.81
N PRO A 498 -6.11 -6.53 12.19
CA PRO A 498 -5.93 -7.17 10.91
C PRO A 498 -6.30 -8.65 11.00
N ARG A 499 -6.80 -9.21 9.90
CA ARG A 499 -7.06 -10.65 9.82
C ARG A 499 -5.77 -11.44 9.65
N VAL A 500 -5.78 -12.70 10.05
CA VAL A 500 -4.73 -13.65 9.67
C VAL A 500 -4.80 -13.86 8.16
N VAL A 501 -3.65 -13.88 7.51
CA VAL A 501 -3.47 -14.33 6.12
C VAL A 501 -2.48 -15.49 6.10
N LYS A 502 -2.82 -16.52 5.34
CA LYS A 502 -2.01 -17.72 5.13
C LYS A 502 -1.55 -17.73 3.67
N GLY A 503 -0.30 -18.14 3.42
CA GLY A 503 0.26 -18.13 2.06
C GLY A 503 0.80 -16.79 1.58
N GLY A 504 0.82 -16.63 0.26
CA GLY A 504 1.20 -15.40 -0.44
C GLY A 504 2.58 -15.43 -1.11
N ALA A 505 3.22 -16.59 -1.20
CA ALA A 505 4.52 -16.75 -1.86
C ALA A 505 4.55 -16.17 -3.28
N ALA A 506 3.46 -16.27 -4.04
CA ALA A 506 3.38 -15.75 -5.42
C ALA A 506 3.50 -14.22 -5.53
N HIS A 507 3.33 -13.50 -4.43
CA HIS A 507 3.27 -12.03 -4.39
C HIS A 507 4.50 -11.40 -3.75
N CYS A 508 5.51 -12.21 -3.40
CA CYS A 508 6.84 -11.71 -3.10
C CYS A 508 7.58 -11.53 -4.44
N TYR A 509 7.56 -10.31 -4.98
CA TYR A 509 8.27 -9.96 -6.22
C TYR A 509 9.44 -8.98 -5.96
N PRO A 510 10.60 -9.17 -6.63
CA PRO A 510 10.94 -10.36 -7.41
C PRO A 510 10.98 -11.58 -6.49
N TRP A 511 10.68 -12.77 -7.03
CA TRP A 511 10.98 -14.00 -6.32
C TRP A 511 12.51 -14.09 -6.28
N GLN A 512 13.13 -13.67 -5.19
CA GLN A 512 14.58 -13.53 -5.15
C GLN A 512 15.27 -14.88 -4.87
N GLY A 513 14.47 -15.94 -4.65
CA GLY A 513 14.99 -17.20 -4.13
C GLY A 513 15.42 -17.06 -2.66
N CYS A 514 15.14 -15.90 -2.05
CA CYS A 514 15.64 -15.50 -0.76
C CYS A 514 14.62 -15.80 0.34
N GLY A 515 14.46 -17.09 0.67
CA GLY A 515 13.69 -17.50 1.83
C GLY A 515 12.16 -17.43 1.70
N GLU A 516 11.56 -16.80 0.68
CA GLU A 516 10.10 -16.55 0.61
C GLU A 516 9.26 -17.85 0.49
N TRP A 517 9.94 -18.99 0.29
CA TRP A 517 9.35 -20.32 0.34
C TRP A 517 8.67 -20.60 1.68
N HIS A 518 9.05 -19.91 2.76
CA HIS A 518 8.40 -20.06 4.06
C HIS A 518 6.91 -19.70 4.04
N LEU A 519 6.47 -18.84 3.12
CA LEU A 519 5.05 -18.53 2.94
C LEU A 519 4.25 -19.73 2.41
N LEU A 520 4.91 -20.74 1.84
CA LEU A 520 4.29 -21.98 1.39
C LEU A 520 4.02 -22.96 2.54
N LEU A 521 4.55 -22.69 3.72
CA LEU A 521 4.37 -23.54 4.88
C LEU A 521 2.92 -23.51 5.36
N SER A 522 2.38 -24.68 5.69
CA SER A 522 1.03 -24.80 6.26
C SER A 522 0.89 -23.99 7.56
N ALA A 523 1.97 -23.92 8.36
CA ALA A 523 2.03 -23.22 9.64
C ALA A 523 2.26 -21.70 9.50
N MET A 524 2.78 -21.21 8.37
CA MET A 524 3.13 -19.79 8.22
C MET A 524 1.88 -18.92 8.23
N ARG A 525 2.02 -17.73 8.81
CA ARG A 525 0.92 -16.78 9.01
C ARG A 525 1.46 -15.35 9.03
N THR A 526 0.67 -14.42 8.52
CA THR A 526 0.99 -12.99 8.48
C THR A 526 -0.27 -12.17 8.79
N PRO A 527 -0.13 -10.91 9.23
CA PRO A 527 -1.28 -10.02 9.32
C PRO A 527 -1.72 -9.56 7.92
N GLN A 528 -3.02 -9.33 7.73
CA GLN A 528 -3.61 -8.76 6.52
C GLN A 528 -2.93 -7.47 6.06
N THR A 529 -2.39 -6.67 6.99
CA THR A 529 -1.67 -5.44 6.67
C THR A 529 -0.36 -5.66 5.92
N ALA A 530 0.17 -6.88 5.88
CA ALA A 530 1.30 -7.25 5.03
C ALA A 530 0.89 -7.44 3.55
N TRP A 531 -0.41 -7.42 3.24
CA TRP A 531 -0.98 -7.74 1.92
C TRP A 531 -1.82 -6.58 1.39
N GLU A 532 -1.15 -5.49 1.05
CA GLU A 532 -1.78 -4.25 0.59
C GLU A 532 -2.33 -4.32 -0.84
N TYR A 533 -1.75 -5.19 -1.69
CA TYR A 533 -2.11 -5.27 -3.11
C TYR A 533 -3.04 -6.41 -3.46
N ALA A 534 -2.99 -7.54 -2.74
CA ALA A 534 -3.71 -8.74 -3.14
C ALA A 534 -4.16 -9.59 -1.95
N LEU A 535 -5.39 -10.07 -2.03
CA LEU A 535 -5.96 -11.15 -1.22
C LEU A 535 -6.68 -12.12 -2.14
N ALA A 536 -6.62 -13.41 -1.84
CA ALA A 536 -7.30 -14.46 -2.59
C ALA A 536 -8.21 -15.30 -1.68
N PRO A 537 -9.42 -14.82 -1.35
CA PRO A 537 -10.35 -15.57 -0.52
C PRO A 537 -10.57 -17.00 -0.99
N ARG A 538 -10.32 -17.98 -0.10
CA ARG A 538 -10.85 -19.33 -0.25
C ARG A 538 -12.16 -19.42 0.51
N PHE A 539 -13.24 -19.61 -0.23
CA PHE A 539 -14.56 -19.61 0.36
C PHE A 539 -14.99 -20.98 0.87
N VAL A 540 -15.67 -20.99 2.01
CA VAL A 540 -16.21 -22.19 2.65
C VAL A 540 -17.66 -22.01 3.13
N ILE A 541 -18.34 -23.13 3.40
CA ILE A 541 -19.60 -23.20 4.14
C ILE A 541 -19.45 -24.24 5.25
N ALA A 542 -19.77 -23.87 6.49
CA ALA A 542 -19.71 -24.80 7.61
C ALA A 542 -20.91 -25.78 7.58
N ILE A 543 -20.68 -27.02 8.00
CA ILE A 543 -21.74 -28.00 8.24
C ILE A 543 -21.78 -28.31 9.74
N ARG A 544 -22.96 -28.20 10.33
CA ARG A 544 -23.23 -28.70 11.68
C ARG A 544 -23.96 -30.04 11.57
N THR A 545 -23.36 -31.06 12.18
CA THR A 545 -24.01 -32.35 12.41
C THR A 545 -24.65 -32.31 13.80
N ALA A 546 -25.89 -32.75 13.96
CA ALA A 546 -26.47 -32.91 15.30
C ALA A 546 -25.77 -34.01 16.10
#